data_AF-A0A8H4ERK7-F1
#
_entry.id   AF-A0A8H4ERK7-F1
#
_cell.length_a   1.000
_cell.length_b   1.000
_cell.length_c   1.000
_cell.angle_alpha   90.00
_cell.angle_beta   90.00
_cell.angle_gamma   90.00
#
_symmetry.space_group_name_H-M   'P 1'
#
loop_
_entity.id
_entity.type
_entity.pdbx_description
1 polymer ?
#
loop_
_entity_poly.entity_id
_entity_poly.type
_entity_poly.pdbx_seq_one_letter_code
_entity_poly.pdbx_strand_id
1 'polypeptide(L)'
;MKNENSQSRKTSASVRSKIFPISVLIFIISIIIYRLSTIGPFAPLQCRLLGIGCPDTKVQGYVAPEFIDVKKAFIKNFEDGGEVGSSVAAYYNGKLVVDLYGGYADLETMREYNTDTLQLMSPLGDNRSWSVLKEIVNVVKKLKQEQSESSFSKNQ
;
A
#
# COMPACT_ATOMS: atom_id res chain seq x y z
N MET A 1 5.09 -41.95 64.35
CA MET A 1 4.45 -40.62 64.24
C MET A 1 5.42 -39.67 63.55
N LYS A 2 4.95 -38.98 62.50
CA LYS A 2 5.57 -37.87 61.73
C LYS A 2 6.78 -38.24 60.84
N ASN A 3 6.86 -37.85 59.56
CA ASN A 3 5.88 -37.26 58.65
C ASN A 3 6.48 -37.38 57.23
N GLU A 4 5.71 -37.92 56.28
CA GLU A 4 5.96 -37.76 54.85
C GLU A 4 5.73 -36.29 54.48
N ASN A 5 6.75 -35.59 53.97
CA ASN A 5 6.62 -34.46 53.01
C ASN A 5 7.91 -33.65 52.92
N SER A 6 8.80 -34.04 52.00
CA SER A 6 9.90 -33.17 51.57
C SER A 6 10.26 -33.36 50.09
N GLN A 7 9.30 -33.78 49.26
CA GLN A 7 9.45 -33.87 47.80
C GLN A 7 8.53 -32.89 47.07
N SER A 8 8.41 -31.64 47.53
CA SER A 8 7.71 -30.59 46.78
C SER A 8 8.39 -29.26 47.04
N ARG A 9 9.42 -28.93 46.24
CA ARG A 9 9.91 -27.54 46.05
C ARG A 9 11.10 -27.35 45.09
N LYS A 10 11.17 -27.98 43.90
CA LYS A 10 12.22 -27.61 42.92
C LYS A 10 11.83 -27.66 41.43
N THR A 11 10.62 -27.25 41.02
CA THR A 11 10.33 -27.05 39.57
C THR A 11 9.24 -26.00 39.31
N SER A 12 9.50 -24.72 39.55
CA SER A 12 8.58 -23.66 39.06
C SER A 12 9.26 -22.33 38.69
N ALA A 13 10.53 -22.13 39.03
CA ALA A 13 11.24 -20.89 38.71
C ALA A 13 11.84 -20.85 37.29
N SER A 14 12.05 -22.00 36.62
CA SER A 14 12.80 -22.04 35.36
C SER A 14 11.95 -21.98 34.08
N VAL A 15 10.63 -22.15 34.17
CA VAL A 15 9.75 -22.18 32.99
C VAL A 15 9.23 -20.77 32.66
N ARG A 16 9.05 -19.92 33.69
CA ARG A 16 8.49 -18.56 33.56
C ARG A 16 9.44 -17.57 32.86
N SER A 17 10.76 -17.77 32.95
CA SER A 17 11.76 -16.87 32.34
C SER A 17 11.94 -17.08 30.83
N LYS A 18 11.59 -18.26 30.30
CA LYS A 18 11.71 -18.58 28.86
C LYS A 18 10.44 -18.31 28.06
N ILE A 19 9.28 -18.23 28.70
CA ILE A 19 7.98 -17.97 28.03
C ILE A 19 7.85 -16.49 27.64
N PHE A 20 8.34 -15.57 28.48
CA PHE A 20 8.31 -14.13 28.23
C PHE A 20 9.04 -13.68 26.94
N PRO A 21 10.27 -14.16 26.63
CA PRO A 21 10.91 -13.80 25.37
C PRO A 21 10.24 -14.44 24.14
N ILE A 22 9.66 -15.64 24.30
CA ILE A 22 9.00 -16.34 23.18
C ILE A 22 7.70 -15.62 22.78
N SER A 23 6.88 -15.17 23.73
CA SER A 23 5.64 -14.44 23.41
C SER A 23 5.93 -13.09 22.73
N VAL A 24 6.97 -12.38 23.18
CA VAL A 24 7.42 -11.13 22.54
C VAL A 24 7.94 -11.42 21.13
N LEU A 25 8.70 -12.49 20.93
CA LEU A 25 9.19 -12.87 19.60
C LEU A 25 8.04 -13.22 18.66
N ILE A 26 7.03 -13.96 19.13
CA ILE A 26 5.82 -14.30 18.35
C ILE A 26 5.05 -13.03 17.98
N PHE A 27 4.90 -12.08 18.91
CA PHE A 27 4.23 -10.81 18.63
C PHE A 27 5.00 -9.98 17.59
N ILE A 28 6.32 -9.90 17.69
CA ILE A 28 7.18 -9.24 16.70
C ILE A 28 7.09 -9.93 15.33
N ILE A 29 7.20 -11.26 15.30
CA ILE A 29 7.08 -12.05 14.06
C ILE A 29 5.69 -11.87 13.45
N SER A 30 4.63 -11.83 14.25
CA SER A 30 3.25 -11.58 13.79
C SER A 30 3.11 -10.20 13.16
N ILE A 31 3.65 -9.16 13.80
CA ILE A 31 3.67 -7.80 13.24
C ILE A 31 4.45 -7.78 11.94
N ILE A 32 5.63 -8.40 11.89
CA ILE A 32 6.45 -8.46 10.67
C ILE A 32 5.69 -9.18 9.56
N ILE A 33 5.08 -10.34 9.82
CA ILE A 33 4.28 -11.07 8.84
C ILE A 33 3.10 -10.23 8.35
N TYR A 34 2.36 -9.57 9.25
CA TYR A 34 1.26 -8.70 8.89
C TYR A 34 1.71 -7.54 7.99
N ARG A 35 2.86 -6.93 8.29
CA ARG A 35 3.44 -5.84 7.49
C ARG A 35 3.97 -6.31 6.15
N LEU A 36 4.63 -7.46 6.10
CA LEU A 36 5.06 -8.10 4.85
C LEU A 36 3.88 -8.51 3.95
N SER A 37 2.69 -8.69 4.53
CA SER A 37 1.48 -9.06 3.80
C SER A 37 0.66 -7.85 3.34
N THR A 38 0.80 -6.70 4.01
CA THR A 38 -0.01 -5.49 3.74
C THR A 38 0.75 -4.38 3.01
N ILE A 39 2.06 -4.25 3.23
CA ILE A 39 2.90 -3.27 2.55
C ILE A 39 3.48 -3.90 1.28
N GLY A 40 3.30 -3.22 0.16
CA GLY A 40 3.74 -3.67 -1.15
C GLY A 40 5.25 -3.89 -1.26
N PRO A 41 5.67 -4.64 -2.29
CA PRO A 41 7.05 -5.10 -2.42
C PRO A 41 8.05 -3.98 -2.71
N PHE A 42 7.55 -2.82 -3.15
CA PHE A 42 8.35 -1.70 -3.63
C PHE A 42 8.76 -0.73 -2.52
N ALA A 43 8.20 -0.86 -1.31
CA ALA A 43 8.69 -0.14 -0.15
C ALA A 43 10.07 -0.67 0.29
N PRO A 44 11.02 0.19 0.70
CA PRO A 44 12.31 -0.24 1.24
C PRO A 44 12.16 -1.23 2.39
N LEU A 45 13.10 -2.18 2.51
CA LEU A 45 12.98 -3.28 3.50
C LEU A 45 12.83 -2.76 4.93
N GLN A 46 13.54 -1.69 5.30
CA GLN A 46 13.42 -1.03 6.60
C GLN A 46 12.03 -0.41 6.85
N CYS A 47 11.38 0.13 5.82
CA CYS A 47 10.00 0.61 5.92
C CYS A 47 9.04 -0.57 6.09
N ARG A 48 9.26 -1.65 5.32
CA ARG A 48 8.39 -2.84 5.37
C ARG A 48 8.50 -3.61 6.70
N LEU A 49 9.70 -3.70 7.28
CA LEU A 49 9.95 -4.42 8.52
C LEU A 49 9.66 -3.58 9.76
N LEU A 50 10.03 -2.30 9.76
CA LEU A 50 10.06 -1.46 10.96
C LEU A 50 9.21 -0.19 10.85
N GLY A 51 8.70 0.14 9.67
CA GLY A 51 7.98 1.41 9.43
C GLY A 51 8.88 2.64 9.43
N ILE A 52 10.19 2.47 9.21
CA ILE A 52 11.18 3.55 9.27
C ILE A 52 11.67 3.88 7.85
N GLY A 53 11.84 5.17 7.55
CA GLY A 53 12.39 5.63 6.27
C GLY A 53 11.49 5.31 5.08
N CYS A 54 10.17 5.33 5.29
CA CYS A 54 9.21 5.19 4.20
C CYS A 54 9.26 6.46 3.32
N PRO A 55 9.33 6.31 1.99
CA PRO A 55 9.42 7.44 1.08
C PRO A 55 8.12 8.28 1.15
N ASP A 56 8.26 9.58 1.44
CA ASP A 56 7.16 10.53 1.32
C ASP A 56 6.92 10.83 -0.16
N THR A 57 5.74 10.48 -0.66
CA THR A 57 5.43 10.54 -2.08
C THR A 57 4.56 11.74 -2.38
N LYS A 58 5.11 12.70 -3.14
CA LYS A 58 4.35 13.86 -3.62
C LYS A 58 3.68 13.53 -4.95
N VAL A 59 2.34 13.52 -4.96
CA VAL A 59 1.53 13.41 -6.18
C VAL A 59 1.20 14.81 -6.71
N GLN A 60 1.49 15.02 -7.98
CA GLN A 60 1.29 16.27 -8.71
C GLN A 60 0.44 16.02 -9.97
N GLY A 61 0.04 17.11 -10.61
CA GLY A 61 -0.75 17.09 -11.85
C GLY A 61 -2.21 17.51 -11.67
N TYR A 62 -3.00 17.20 -12.69
CA TYR A 62 -4.38 17.61 -12.85
C TYR A 62 -5.37 16.46 -12.62
N VAL A 63 -6.49 16.79 -11.97
CA VAL A 63 -7.65 15.92 -11.89
C VAL A 63 -8.90 16.78 -11.95
N ALA A 64 -9.83 16.43 -12.83
CA ALA A 64 -11.13 17.08 -12.88
C ALA A 64 -11.91 16.75 -11.58
N PRO A 65 -12.72 17.69 -11.04
CA PRO A 65 -13.37 17.53 -9.74
C PRO A 65 -14.18 16.24 -9.60
N GLU A 66 -14.86 15.82 -10.66
CA GLU A 66 -15.66 14.62 -10.72
C GLU A 66 -14.84 13.31 -10.73
N PHE A 67 -13.52 13.40 -10.93
CA PHE A 67 -12.58 12.26 -10.90
C PHE A 67 -11.63 12.30 -9.68
N ILE A 68 -11.93 13.10 -8.65
CA ILE A 68 -11.03 13.27 -7.49
C ILE A 68 -10.69 11.96 -6.77
N ASP A 69 -11.60 10.98 -6.80
CA ASP A 69 -11.38 9.66 -6.20
C ASP A 69 -10.28 8.86 -6.91
N VAL A 70 -10.02 9.14 -8.19
CA VAL A 70 -8.85 8.58 -8.90
C VAL A 70 -7.56 9.07 -8.26
N LYS A 71 -7.47 10.36 -7.91
CA LYS A 71 -6.29 10.92 -7.22
C LYS A 71 -6.09 10.28 -5.84
N LYS A 72 -7.17 10.03 -5.10
CA LYS A 72 -7.10 9.35 -3.79
C LYS A 72 -6.58 7.92 -3.93
N ALA A 73 -7.12 7.15 -4.88
CA ALA A 73 -6.64 5.80 -5.16
C ALA A 73 -5.17 5.81 -5.61
N PHE A 74 -4.78 6.78 -6.44
CA PHE A 74 -3.39 6.92 -6.88
C PHE A 74 -2.44 7.22 -5.71
N ILE A 75 -2.79 8.15 -4.81
CA ILE A 75 -2.03 8.43 -3.58
C ILE A 75 -1.92 7.17 -2.71
N LYS A 76 -3.04 6.48 -2.49
CA LYS A 76 -3.11 5.28 -1.66
C LYS A 76 -2.17 4.18 -2.16
N ASN A 77 -2.00 4.03 -3.47
CA ASN A 77 -1.08 3.05 -4.04
C ASN A 77 0.38 3.29 -3.63
N PHE A 78 0.80 4.55 -3.45
CA PHE A 78 2.13 4.86 -2.91
C PHE A 78 2.21 4.63 -1.40
N GLU A 79 1.18 5.05 -0.66
CA GLU A 79 1.12 4.87 0.81
C GLU A 79 1.16 3.39 1.21
N ASP A 80 0.49 2.53 0.44
CA ASP A 80 0.48 1.08 0.65
C ASP A 80 1.77 0.42 0.15
N GLY A 81 2.74 1.17 -0.40
CA GLY A 81 4.00 0.64 -0.95
C GLY A 81 3.81 -0.16 -2.24
N GLY A 82 2.69 0.07 -2.93
CA GLY A 82 2.32 -0.58 -4.19
C GLY A 82 3.07 -0.04 -5.40
N GLU A 83 3.60 1.19 -5.32
CA GLU A 83 4.49 1.75 -6.34
C GLU A 83 5.60 2.65 -5.79
N VAL A 84 6.69 2.78 -6.55
CA VAL A 84 7.80 3.71 -6.29
C VAL A 84 7.58 5.06 -6.97
N GLY A 85 7.22 5.01 -8.24
CA GLY A 85 7.04 6.17 -9.11
C GLY A 85 6.19 5.78 -10.30
N SER A 86 5.18 6.59 -10.59
CA SER A 86 4.21 6.28 -11.64
C SER A 86 3.55 7.54 -12.17
N SER A 87 2.93 7.41 -13.33
CA SER A 87 2.05 8.42 -13.92
C SER A 87 0.81 7.77 -14.51
N VAL A 88 -0.31 8.49 -14.49
CA VAL A 88 -1.56 8.07 -15.11
C VAL A 88 -2.24 9.24 -15.81
N ALA A 89 -2.64 9.01 -17.05
CA ALA A 89 -3.48 9.91 -17.81
C ALA A 89 -4.77 9.21 -18.25
N ALA A 90 -5.91 9.88 -18.12
CA ALA A 90 -7.20 9.38 -18.55
C ALA A 90 -7.99 10.44 -19.33
N TYR A 91 -8.61 10.00 -20.41
CA TYR A 91 -9.48 10.82 -21.26
C TYR A 91 -10.92 10.32 -21.18
N TYR A 92 -11.86 11.23 -21.05
CA TYR A 92 -13.30 10.96 -21.10
C TYR A 92 -13.94 11.85 -22.16
N ASN A 93 -14.64 11.25 -23.13
CA ASN A 93 -15.24 11.94 -24.28
C ASN A 93 -14.24 12.87 -25.01
N GLY A 94 -13.01 12.41 -25.20
CA GLY A 94 -11.95 13.16 -25.88
C GLY A 94 -11.34 14.29 -25.06
N LYS A 95 -11.76 14.50 -23.81
CA LYS A 95 -11.19 15.50 -22.90
C LYS A 95 -10.29 14.83 -21.86
N LEU A 96 -9.14 15.44 -21.59
CA LEU A 96 -8.26 15.03 -20.50
C LEU A 96 -8.95 15.31 -19.16
N VAL A 97 -9.15 14.27 -18.35
CA VAL A 97 -9.84 14.37 -17.04
C VAL A 97 -8.95 13.99 -15.87
N VAL A 98 -7.90 13.22 -16.12
CA VAL A 98 -6.87 12.88 -15.13
C VAL A 98 -5.52 12.95 -15.84
N ASP A 99 -4.55 13.60 -15.21
CA ASP A 99 -3.14 13.61 -15.60
C ASP A 99 -2.30 13.77 -14.33
N LEU A 100 -1.92 12.66 -13.72
CA LEU A 100 -1.25 12.62 -12.43
C LEU A 100 0.10 11.94 -12.58
N TYR A 101 1.07 12.39 -11.80
CA TYR A 101 2.37 11.75 -11.66
C TYR A 101 2.89 11.94 -10.24
N GLY A 102 3.78 11.07 -9.80
CA GLY A 102 4.38 11.20 -8.49
C GLY A 102 5.30 10.05 -8.13
N GLY A 103 5.97 10.23 -6.99
CA GLY A 103 6.94 9.28 -6.48
C GLY A 103 8.34 9.55 -7.01
N TYR A 104 9.14 8.49 -7.10
CA TYR A 104 10.55 8.55 -7.47
C TYR A 104 10.79 7.77 -8.75
N ALA A 105 11.53 8.38 -9.66
CA ALA A 105 12.03 7.67 -10.82
C ALA A 105 13.26 6.82 -10.48
N ASP A 106 13.95 7.15 -9.39
CA ASP A 106 15.05 6.39 -8.82
C ASP A 106 15.16 6.66 -7.30
N LEU A 107 15.04 5.61 -6.48
CA LEU A 107 15.12 5.70 -5.02
C LEU A 107 16.55 5.82 -4.50
N GLU A 108 17.56 5.38 -5.25
CA GLU A 108 18.96 5.46 -4.81
C GLU A 108 19.46 6.91 -4.90
N THR A 109 19.10 7.59 -5.99
CA THR A 109 19.46 9.00 -6.21
C THR A 109 18.41 9.97 -5.69
N MET A 110 17.27 9.47 -5.17
CA MET A 110 16.10 10.26 -4.78
C MET A 110 15.58 11.16 -5.92
N ARG A 111 15.79 10.74 -7.18
CA ARG A 111 15.32 11.50 -8.35
C ARG A 111 13.81 11.39 -8.43
N GLU A 112 13.13 12.53 -8.35
CA GLU A 112 11.67 12.60 -8.44
C GLU A 112 11.15 12.10 -9.79
N TYR A 113 9.97 11.51 -9.76
CA TYR A 113 9.21 11.16 -10.95
C TYR A 113 8.48 12.41 -11.44
N ASN A 114 8.76 12.85 -12.68
CA ASN A 114 8.12 14.00 -13.30
C ASN A 114 7.67 13.67 -14.74
N THR A 115 7.14 14.67 -15.45
CA THR A 115 6.62 14.53 -16.82
C THR A 115 7.67 14.12 -17.86
N ASP A 116 8.95 14.33 -17.58
CA ASP A 116 10.06 13.97 -18.46
C ASP A 116 10.62 12.57 -18.16
N THR A 117 10.12 11.91 -17.10
CA THR A 117 10.51 10.54 -16.77
C THR A 117 9.93 9.56 -17.78
N LEU A 118 10.81 8.96 -18.57
CA LEU A 118 10.45 7.85 -19.47
C LEU A 118 10.27 6.56 -18.67
N GLN A 119 9.04 6.03 -18.64
CA GLN A 119 8.75 4.73 -18.03
C GLN A 119 8.71 3.64 -19.11
N LEU A 120 9.53 2.60 -18.92
CA LEU A 120 9.48 1.43 -19.77
C LEU A 120 8.20 0.64 -19.46
N MET A 121 7.24 0.66 -20.38
CA MET A 121 6.06 -0.21 -20.30
C MET A 121 6.48 -1.63 -20.67
N SER A 122 6.82 -2.45 -19.67
CA SER A 122 7.09 -3.87 -19.92
C SER A 122 5.78 -4.59 -20.26
N PRO A 123 5.71 -5.34 -21.37
CA PRO A 123 4.52 -6.14 -21.70
C PRO A 123 4.32 -7.36 -20.78
N LEU A 124 5.21 -7.59 -19.80
CA LEU A 124 5.20 -8.80 -18.97
C LEU A 124 4.16 -8.69 -17.85
N GLY A 125 3.31 -9.71 -17.74
CA GLY A 125 2.18 -9.83 -16.81
C GLY A 125 2.57 -9.95 -15.33
N ASP A 126 3.23 -8.94 -14.76
CA ASP A 126 3.25 -8.78 -13.31
C ASP A 126 1.86 -8.31 -12.85
N ASN A 127 1.14 -9.23 -12.20
CA ASN A 127 -0.20 -9.01 -11.65
C ASN A 127 -0.32 -7.77 -10.74
N ARG A 128 0.80 -7.25 -10.21
CA ARG A 128 0.82 -6.08 -9.32
C ARG A 128 0.74 -4.74 -10.05
N SER A 129 1.38 -4.59 -11.21
CA SER A 129 1.22 -3.38 -12.05
C SER A 129 -0.25 -3.20 -12.48
N TRP A 130 -0.98 -4.32 -12.64
CA TRP A 130 -2.40 -4.31 -12.91
C TRP A 130 -3.27 -3.85 -11.73
N SER A 131 -2.79 -3.78 -10.50
CA SER A 131 -3.61 -3.38 -9.35
C SER A 131 -4.01 -1.91 -9.40
N VAL A 132 -3.04 -1.02 -9.68
CA VAL A 132 -3.31 0.41 -9.86
C VAL A 132 -4.25 0.63 -11.04
N LEU A 133 -3.95 -0.01 -12.18
CA LEU A 133 -4.82 0.04 -13.36
C LEU A 133 -6.23 -0.49 -13.06
N LYS A 134 -6.37 -1.59 -12.31
CA LYS A 134 -7.67 -2.15 -11.93
C LYS A 134 -8.45 -1.17 -11.06
N GLU A 135 -7.82 -0.53 -10.09
CA GLU A 135 -8.49 0.41 -9.20
C GLU A 135 -8.93 1.67 -9.94
N ILE A 136 -8.06 2.24 -10.78
CA ILE A 136 -8.38 3.39 -11.62
C ILE A 136 -9.51 3.05 -12.61
N VAL A 137 -9.43 1.88 -13.27
CA VAL A 137 -10.50 1.40 -14.16
C VAL A 137 -11.80 1.21 -13.39
N ASN A 138 -11.76 0.73 -12.15
CA ASN A 138 -12.96 0.55 -11.33
C ASN A 138 -13.60 1.89 -10.94
N VAL A 139 -12.78 2.88 -10.55
CA VAL A 139 -13.27 4.25 -10.27
C VAL A 139 -13.89 4.86 -11.52
N VAL A 140 -13.23 4.75 -12.68
CA VAL A 140 -13.78 5.26 -13.96
C VAL A 140 -15.09 4.56 -14.33
N LYS A 141 -15.18 3.23 -14.15
CA LYS A 141 -16.42 2.48 -14.37
C LYS A 141 -17.56 2.96 -13.46
N LYS A 142 -17.26 3.19 -12.19
CA LYS A 142 -18.23 3.68 -11.20
C LYS A 142 -18.74 5.08 -11.58
N LEU A 143 -17.84 6.00 -11.94
CA LEU A 143 -18.19 7.36 -12.37
C LEU A 143 -19.04 7.37 -13.65
N LYS A 144 -18.77 6.45 -14.59
CA LYS A 144 -19.60 6.27 -15.79
C LYS A 144 -21.04 5.89 -15.44
N GLN A 145 -21.22 5.05 -14.42
CA GLN A 145 -22.52 4.59 -13.96
C GLN A 145 -23.30 5.74 -13.29
N GLU A 146 -22.66 6.48 -12.39
CA GLU A 146 -23.24 7.65 -11.71
C GLU A 146 -23.64 8.77 -12.69
N GLN A 147 -22.83 9.04 -13.74
CA GLN A 147 -23.21 10.02 -14.76
C GLN A 147 -24.38 9.56 -15.63
N SER A 148 -24.47 8.27 -15.95
CA SER A 148 -25.60 7.73 -16.72
C SER A 148 -26.93 7.85 -15.96
N GLU A 149 -26.90 7.63 -14.64
CA GLU A 149 -28.06 7.78 -13.75
C GLU A 149 -28.44 9.26 -13.56
N SER A 150 -27.46 10.17 -13.42
CA SER A 150 -27.72 11.62 -13.31
C SER A 150 -28.29 12.23 -14.60
N SER A 151 -27.89 11.71 -15.76
CA SER A 151 -28.39 12.14 -17.08
C SER A 151 -29.81 11.63 -17.32
N PHE A 152 -30.17 10.48 -16.76
CA PHE A 152 -31.52 9.95 -16.77
C PHE A 152 -32.46 10.77 -15.86
N SER A 153 -32.00 11.15 -14.66
CA SER A 153 -32.80 11.93 -13.72
C SER A 153 -33.04 13.40 -14.09
N LYS A 154 -32.23 13.99 -14.99
CA LYS A 154 -32.43 15.37 -15.49
C LYS A 154 -33.40 15.48 -16.67
N ASN A 155 -33.76 14.35 -17.29
CA ASN A 155 -34.67 14.29 -18.44
C ASN A 155 -36.08 13.79 -18.06
N GLN A 156 -36.40 13.79 -16.77
CA GLN A 156 -37.71 13.47 -16.20
C GLN A 156 -38.18 14.65 -15.35
#